data_AF-K1TML9-F1
#
_entry.id   AF-K1TML9-F1
#
_cell.length_a   1.000
_cell.length_b   1.000
_cell.length_c   1.000
_cell.angle_alpha   90.00
_cell.angle_beta   90.00
_cell.angle_gamma   90.00
#
_symmetry.space_group_name_H-M   'P 1'
#
loop_
_entity.id
_entity.type
_entity.pdbx_description
1 polymer ?
#
loop_
_entity_poly.entity_id
_entity_poly.type
_entity_poly.pdbx_seq_one_letter_code
_entity_poly.pdbx_strand_id
1 'polypeptide(L)' 'MKQYDYKTISRTMLGDLHTPVSTYLKVRDIFPQSALMESSDYHGSENNRSFIALCPLASVSIDHGTA' A
#
# COMPACT_ATOMS: atom_id res chain seq x y z
N MET A 1 27.98 -1.13 -3.48
CA MET A 1 26.53 -1.16 -3.73
C MET A 1 26.25 -0.48 -5.05
N LYS A 2 25.35 -0.99 -5.88
CA LYS A 2 24.87 -0.25 -7.06
C LYS A 2 23.99 0.90 -6.59
N GLN A 3 24.22 2.10 -7.11
CA GLN A 3 23.36 3.25 -6.90
C GLN A 3 22.22 3.18 -7.90
N TYR A 4 20.99 3.28 -7.43
CA TYR A 4 19.79 3.26 -8.27
C TYR A 4 19.10 4.61 -8.13
N ASP A 5 18.84 5.26 -9.26
CA ASP A 5 18.12 6.53 -9.30
C ASP A 5 16.61 6.26 -9.41
N TYR A 6 15.89 6.47 -8.32
CA TYR A 6 14.43 6.35 -8.29
C TYR A 6 13.78 7.73 -8.46
N LYS A 7 12.84 7.85 -9.40
CA LYS A 7 12.02 9.04 -9.58
C LYS A 7 10.60 8.76 -9.11
N THR A 8 10.18 9.41 -8.03
CA THR A 8 8.80 9.34 -7.54
C THR A 8 7.98 10.47 -8.15
N ILE A 9 6.78 10.14 -8.65
CA ILE A 9 5.78 11.12 -9.08
C ILE A 9 4.63 11.07 -8.08
N SER A 10 4.28 12.21 -7.50
CA SER A 10 3.19 12.31 -6.54
C SER A 10 2.27 13.48 -6.87
N ARG A 11 1.03 13.37 -6.43
CA ARG A 11 0.03 14.43 -6.52
C ARG A 11 -0.79 14.44 -5.24
N THR A 12 -0.98 15.62 -4.66
CA THR A 12 -1.89 15.83 -3.53
C THR A 12 -3.26 16.25 -4.05
N MET A 13 -4.31 15.68 -3.47
CA MET A 13 -5.71 15.96 -3.82
C MET A 13 -6.55 16.01 -2.54
N LEU A 14 -7.71 16.67 -2.60
CA LEU A 14 -8.66 16.70 -1.48
C LEU A 14 -9.27 15.31 -1.28
N GLY A 15 -9.29 14.85 -0.03
CA GLY A 15 -9.62 13.49 0.34
C GLY A 15 -10.88 13.34 1.20
N ASP A 16 -11.60 14.43 1.47
CA ASP A 16 -12.63 14.48 2.53
C ASP A 16 -13.80 13.50 2.31
N LEU A 17 -14.03 13.07 1.07
CA LEU A 17 -15.06 12.08 0.69
C LEU A 17 -14.50 10.66 0.54
N HIS A 18 -13.21 10.47 0.77
CA HIS A 18 -12.50 9.22 0.54
C HIS A 18 -12.04 8.63 1.87
N THR A 19 -12.54 7.46 2.21
CA THR A 19 -11.97 6.66 3.31
C THR A 19 -10.96 5.66 2.76
N PRO A 20 -9.91 5.31 3.52
CA PRO A 20 -8.95 4.29 3.13
C PRO A 20 -9.60 2.97 2.67
N VAL A 21 -10.51 2.42 3.49
CA VAL A 21 -11.25 1.18 3.18
C VAL A 21 -12.10 1.30 1.92
N SER A 22 -12.90 2.37 1.77
CA SER A 22 -13.75 2.53 0.58
C SER A 22 -12.94 2.72 -0.70
N THR A 23 -11.79 3.38 -0.60
CA THR A 23 -10.86 3.58 -1.71
C THR A 23 -10.22 2.25 -2.10
N TYR A 24 -9.78 1.44 -1.12
CA TYR A 24 -9.21 0.13 -1.36
C TYR A 24 -10.19 -0.82 -2.06
N LEU A 25 -11.43 -0.89 -1.60
CA LEU A 25 -12.44 -1.76 -2.21
C LEU A 25 -12.71 -1.44 -3.69
N LYS A 26 -12.59 -0.17 -4.09
CA LYS A 26 -12.75 0.24 -5.50
C LYS A 26 -11.60 -0.22 -6.40
N VAL A 27 -10.40 -0.38 -5.86
CA VAL A 27 -9.18 -0.66 -6.64
C VAL A 27 -8.73 -2.12 -6.54
N ARG A 28 -9.09 -2.83 -5.46
CA ARG A 28 -8.67 -4.22 -5.21
C ARG A 28 -9.01 -5.18 -6.35
N ASP A 29 -10.16 -4.99 -6.98
CA ASP A 29 -10.62 -5.88 -8.05
C ASP A 29 -9.90 -5.60 -9.38
N ILE A 30 -9.23 -4.44 -9.50
CA ILE A 30 -8.47 -4.01 -10.67
C ILE A 30 -6.98 -4.35 -10.53
N PHE A 31 -6.46 -4.34 -9.30
CA PHE A 31 -5.04 -4.57 -9.01
C PHE A 31 -4.86 -5.82 -8.14
N PRO A 32 -4.60 -6.99 -8.77
CA PRO A 32 -4.29 -8.20 -8.04
C PRO A 32 -3.13 -8.01 -7.07
N GLN A 33 -3.17 -8.70 -5.93
CA GLN A 33 -2.16 -8.60 -4.87
C GLN A 33 -1.95 -7.18 -4.32
N SER A 34 -2.94 -6.29 -4.48
CA SER A 34 -2.97 -5.02 -3.76
C SER A 34 -3.02 -5.24 -2.26
N ALA A 35 -2.44 -4.33 -1.48
CA ALA A 35 -2.46 -4.37 -0.02
C ALA A 35 -2.95 -3.05 0.55
N LEU A 36 -3.77 -3.13 1.60
CA LEU A 36 -4.15 -2.00 2.43
C LEU A 36 -3.42 -2.11 3.77
N MET A 37 -2.70 -1.05 4.15
CA MET A 37 -1.98 -0.94 5.41
C MET A 37 -2.49 0.29 6.16
N GLU A 38 -3.07 0.10 7.34
CA GLU A 38 -3.63 1.19 8.15
C GLU A 38 -3.00 1.17 9.54
N SER A 39 -2.57 2.32 10.03
CA SER A 39 -2.19 2.47 11.43
C SER A 39 -3.44 2.48 12.31
N SER A 40 -3.39 1.71 13.40
CA SER A 40 -4.48 1.57 14.37
C SER A 40 -4.09 2.15 15.72
N ASP A 41 -3.35 3.27 15.75
CA ASP A 41 -2.91 3.85 17.02
C ASP A 41 -4.10 4.38 17.80
N TYR A 42 -4.48 3.61 18.82
CA TYR A 42 -5.61 3.87 19.71
C TYR A 42 -5.31 4.98 20.74
N HIS A 43 -4.01 5.32 20.92
CA HIS A 43 -3.54 6.18 22.01
C HIS A 43 -3.13 7.60 21.60
N GLY A 44 -3.22 7.98 20.32
CA GLY A 44 -2.95 9.36 19.89
C GLY A 44 -3.28 9.56 18.42
N SER A 45 -3.95 10.67 18.08
CA SER A 45 -4.30 11.03 16.70
C SER A 45 -3.09 11.45 15.84
N GLU A 46 -1.87 11.38 16.37
CA GLU A 46 -0.67 11.76 15.65
C GLU A 46 -0.18 10.60 14.79
N ASN A 47 0.13 10.88 13.52
CA ASN A 47 0.68 9.92 12.54
C ASN A 47 -0.26 8.81 12.07
N ASN A 48 -1.58 8.96 12.23
CA ASN A 48 -2.52 8.01 11.62
C ASN A 48 -2.52 8.15 10.09
N ARG A 49 -1.88 7.19 9.40
CA ARG A 49 -1.75 7.15 7.94
C ARG A 49 -2.16 5.79 7.42
N SER A 50 -2.81 5.82 6.26
CA SER A 50 -3.16 4.64 5.49
C SER A 50 -2.40 4.63 4.17
N PHE A 51 -1.96 3.45 3.77
CA PHE A 51 -1.27 3.22 2.51
C PHE A 51 -2.01 2.13 1.73
N ILE A 52 -2.26 2.40 0.45
CA ILE A 52 -2.76 1.39 -0.49
C ILE A 52 -1.61 1.11 -1.46
N ALA A 53 -1.07 -0.11 -1.41
CA ALA A 53 -0.05 -0.59 -2.33
C ALA A 53 -0.72 -1.29 -3.51
N LEU A 54 -0.34 -0.89 -4.72
CA LEU A 54 -0.86 -1.41 -5.99
C LEU A 54 0.32 -1.89 -6.83
N CYS A 55 0.09 -2.86 -7.73
CA CYS A 55 1.09 -3.37 -8.67
C CYS A 55 2.42 -3.78 -8.00
N PRO A 56 2.45 -4.87 -7.20
CA PRO A 56 3.67 -5.30 -6.54
C PRO A 56 4.80 -5.55 -7.56
N LEU A 57 5.98 -5.00 -7.29
CA LEU A 57 7.16 -5.15 -8.17
C LEU A 57 7.86 -6.50 -8.01
N ALA A 58 7.72 -7.11 -6.83
CA ALA A 58 8.31 -8.40 -6.50
C ALA A 58 7.51 -9.04 -5.36
N SER A 59 7.61 -10.36 -5.25
CA SER A 59 7.06 -11.15 -4.15
C SER A 59 8.13 -12.04 -3.57
N VAL A 60 8.07 -12.27 -2.25
CA VAL A 60 8.89 -13.26 -1.56
C VAL A 60 7.96 -14.29 -0.96
N SER A 61 8.20 -15.56 -1.24
CA SER A 61 7.42 -16.69 -0.72
C SER A 61 8.35 -17.80 -0.25
N ILE A 62 7.93 -18.52 0.79
CA ILE A 62 8.58 -19.76 1.23
C ILE A 62 7.76 -20.92 0.67
N ASP A 63 8.40 -21.84 -0.02
CA ASP A 63 7.78 -23.08 -0.48
C ASP A 63 8.29 -24.27 0.35
N HIS A 64 7.44 -25.27 0.58
CA HIS A 64 7.81 -26.49 1.28
C HIS A 64 8.61 -27.35 0.31
N GLY A 65 9.92 -27.10 0.25
CA GLY A 65 10.85 -27.77 -0.66
C GLY A 65 10.54 -29.25 -0.80
N THR A 66 10.01 -29.64 -1.96
CA THR A 66 10.07 -31.04 -2.36
C THR A 66 11.51 -31.25 -2.80
N ALA A 67 12.25 -32.03 -2.01
CA ALA A 67 13.58 -32.50 -2.38
C ALA A 67 13.51 -33.42 -3.61
#